data_AF-A0A7J5EPP8-F1
#
_entry.id   AF-A0A7J5EPP8-F1
#
_cell.length_a   1.000
_cell.length_b   1.000
_cell.length_c   1.000
_cell.angle_alpha   90.00
_cell.angle_beta   90.00
_cell.angle_gamma   90.00
#
_symmetry.space_group_name_H-M   'P 1'
#
loop_
_entity.id
_entity.type
_entity.pdbx_description
1 polymer ?
#
loop_
_entity_poly.entity_id
_entity_poly.type
_entity_poly.pdbx_seq_one_letter_code
_entity_poly.pdbx_strand_id
1 'polypeptide(L)'
;MVNRAFFLLPLSFLCSYAATLHTGPGFEFETPNLAAAAAVAGDTVLIHDAVYEGTFYISNVLGTEAMPIVFRGESTSGVIFRGGTESLHFSRCGHLIIENFTVERQTGNGMNIDDGGEYDSPVRGFVIRNVTFREMAATGNNDMLKMSGVDEFRIENCTFTDGSPGGSGIDFVGCHHGVITKNTFRNMGSNAIQAKGGTQYLLIAGNSFTDCGHRSINLGGNTSLAYFRPPDARFEAADILVAANVFTGSTAPVGFVGCTRVRVVNNLIQQPQKWAFRILQETVDETRFVPCGNNMFCNNIIIYDQNLSTLVNIGPNTAPETFVVSHNVWYNGSSVTVLPTVGLPFTETNSRAGADPMLQGMCPLPQSPVVGAGRRVEGLTVDYGGKPFGVPPSIGACETDIPVSVAVKPLPCNRRFTVLGYSVKGAVVDVSSEWSPCRVFVYDGMGRLLSTHDVTAGIHVLDGIDHRNYLVGKPLPATTHSEALR
;
A
#
# COMPACT_ATOMS: atom_id res chain seq x y z
N MET A 1 31.41 17.16 61.49
CA MET A 1 30.63 15.94 61.19
C MET A 1 29.90 16.14 59.87
N VAL A 2 29.74 15.03 59.14
CA VAL A 2 29.06 14.85 57.84
C VAL A 2 29.97 14.96 56.61
N ASN A 3 30.76 13.90 56.40
CA ASN A 3 31.29 13.50 55.10
C ASN A 3 30.12 13.03 54.22
N ARG A 4 29.87 13.67 53.08
CA ARG A 4 29.01 13.13 52.01
C ARG A 4 29.92 12.43 51.01
N ALA A 5 29.99 11.11 51.09
CA ALA A 5 30.61 10.28 50.07
C ALA A 5 29.67 10.24 48.85
N PHE A 6 30.12 10.79 47.72
CA PHE A 6 29.49 10.58 46.43
C PHE A 6 29.87 9.19 45.93
N PHE A 7 28.93 8.24 45.98
CA PHE A 7 29.05 6.99 45.24
C PHE A 7 28.73 7.27 43.76
N LEU A 8 29.78 7.34 42.93
CA LEU A 8 29.67 7.20 41.49
C LEU A 8 29.31 5.73 41.20
N LEU A 9 28.04 5.46 40.90
CA LEU A 9 27.68 4.21 40.24
C LEU A 9 28.32 4.20 38.84
N PRO A 10 29.04 3.14 38.45
CA PRO A 10 29.48 3.01 37.08
C PRO A 10 28.23 2.83 36.22
N LEU A 11 27.98 3.80 35.33
CA LEU A 11 27.01 3.67 34.26
C LEU A 11 27.58 2.61 33.30
N SER A 12 27.29 1.34 33.57
CA SER A 12 27.59 0.26 32.65
C SER A 12 26.74 0.50 31.40
N PHE A 13 27.37 1.08 30.38
CA PHE A 13 26.90 1.02 29.00
C PHE A 13 26.82 -0.47 28.63
N LEU A 14 25.65 -1.07 28.87
CA LEU A 14 25.29 -2.32 28.22
C LEU A 14 25.17 -1.98 26.73
N CYS A 15 26.26 -2.18 25.98
CA CYS A 15 26.14 -2.37 24.54
C CYS A 15 25.17 -3.55 24.36
N SER A 16 23.91 -3.27 23.99
CA SER A 16 23.02 -4.32 23.50
C SER A 16 23.60 -4.78 22.16
N TYR A 17 24.37 -5.87 22.20
CA TYR A 17 24.75 -6.56 20.99
C TYR A 17 23.51 -7.25 20.45
N ALA A 18 23.09 -6.90 19.24
CA ALA A 18 22.11 -7.65 18.48
C ALA A 18 22.60 -9.09 18.31
N ALA A 19 21.83 -10.06 18.81
CA ALA A 19 22.13 -11.47 18.69
C ALA A 19 21.45 -12.08 17.46
N THR A 20 22.02 -13.17 16.94
CA THR A 20 21.36 -14.03 15.96
C THR A 20 20.90 -15.30 16.67
N LEU A 21 19.59 -15.48 16.75
CA LEU A 21 18.93 -16.65 17.34
C LEU A 21 18.69 -17.68 16.23
N HIS A 22 19.59 -18.67 16.16
CA HIS A 22 19.53 -19.72 15.15
C HIS A 22 18.35 -20.66 15.43
N THR A 23 17.46 -20.75 14.46
CA THR A 23 16.15 -21.38 14.60
C THR A 23 15.95 -22.48 13.56
N GLY A 24 15.54 -23.67 14.00
CA GLY A 24 15.21 -24.81 13.15
C GLY A 24 15.64 -26.14 13.76
N PRO A 25 15.31 -27.26 13.11
CA PRO A 25 15.67 -28.59 13.59
C PRO A 25 17.18 -28.73 13.85
N GLY A 26 17.56 -29.03 15.10
CA GLY A 26 18.96 -29.21 15.49
C GLY A 26 19.74 -27.92 15.75
N PHE A 27 19.08 -26.76 15.81
CA PHE A 27 19.65 -25.49 16.28
C PHE A 27 19.24 -25.19 17.73
N GLU A 28 19.74 -24.09 18.28
CA GLU A 28 19.47 -23.66 19.66
C GLU A 28 17.96 -23.54 19.94
N PHE A 29 17.22 -22.96 18.99
CA PHE A 29 15.78 -22.84 19.06
C PHE A 29 15.13 -23.73 17.99
N GLU A 30 14.41 -24.77 18.41
CA GLU A 30 13.79 -25.72 17.47
C GLU A 30 12.69 -25.07 16.60
N THR A 31 12.05 -23.99 17.08
CA THR A 31 10.94 -23.33 16.38
C THR A 31 10.97 -21.80 16.51
N PRO A 32 10.38 -21.05 15.55
CA PRO A 32 10.38 -19.59 15.57
C PRO A 32 9.76 -18.97 16.82
N ASN A 33 8.71 -19.57 17.39
CA ASN A 33 8.08 -19.05 18.60
C ASN A 33 8.95 -19.23 19.85
N LEU A 34 9.84 -20.24 19.89
CA LEU A 34 10.80 -20.39 20.98
C LEU A 34 11.91 -19.34 20.88
N ALA A 35 12.45 -19.10 19.68
CA ALA A 35 13.41 -18.03 19.45
C ALA A 35 12.81 -16.65 19.73
N ALA A 36 11.58 -16.41 19.28
CA ALA A 36 10.85 -15.17 19.53
C ALA A 36 10.68 -14.86 21.02
N ALA A 37 10.48 -15.88 21.85
CA ALA A 37 10.36 -15.71 23.31
C ALA A 37 11.70 -15.31 23.98
N ALA A 38 12.84 -15.57 23.34
CA ALA A 38 14.15 -15.16 23.81
C ALA A 38 14.65 -13.84 23.19
N ALA A 39 14.05 -13.42 22.08
CA ALA A 39 14.47 -12.25 21.32
C ALA A 39 14.24 -10.94 22.09
N VAL A 40 15.21 -10.03 21.98
CA VAL A 40 15.11 -8.63 22.42
C VAL A 40 15.31 -7.68 21.22
N ALA A 41 14.97 -6.41 21.39
CA ALA A 41 15.08 -5.40 20.34
C ALA A 41 16.48 -5.39 19.68
N GLY A 42 16.50 -5.50 18.35
CA GLY A 42 17.73 -5.58 17.54
C GLY A 42 18.13 -6.99 17.12
N ASP A 43 17.59 -8.03 17.76
CA ASP A 43 17.94 -9.42 17.44
C ASP A 43 17.41 -9.88 16.08
N THR A 44 18.06 -10.90 15.53
CA THR A 44 17.61 -11.64 14.35
C THR A 44 17.26 -13.07 14.72
N VAL A 45 16.00 -13.46 14.57
CA VAL A 45 15.55 -14.85 14.49
C VAL A 45 15.88 -15.36 13.08
N LEU A 46 17.01 -16.07 12.94
CA LEU A 46 17.44 -16.67 11.68
C LEU A 46 16.86 -18.08 11.57
N ILE A 47 15.93 -18.26 10.66
CA ILE A 47 15.19 -19.50 10.44
C ILE A 47 15.90 -20.29 9.34
N HIS A 48 16.40 -21.47 9.71
CA HIS A 48 17.14 -22.36 8.82
C HIS A 48 16.24 -23.19 7.93
N ASP A 49 16.79 -23.64 6.82
CA ASP A 49 16.10 -24.47 5.83
C ASP A 49 15.45 -25.71 6.47
N ALA A 50 14.11 -25.75 6.44
CA ALA A 50 13.28 -26.85 6.87
C ALA A 50 11.83 -26.62 6.44
N VAL A 51 11.03 -27.68 6.53
CA VAL A 51 9.56 -27.58 6.50
C VAL A 51 9.07 -27.49 7.94
N TYR A 52 8.42 -26.38 8.27
CA TYR A 52 7.83 -26.10 9.56
C TYR A 52 6.32 -26.36 9.48
N GLU A 53 5.84 -27.39 10.19
CA GLU A 53 4.44 -27.80 10.18
C GLU A 53 3.71 -27.31 11.44
N GLY A 54 2.51 -26.75 11.25
CA GLY A 54 1.66 -26.25 12.33
C GLY A 54 1.66 -24.73 12.46
N THR A 55 1.01 -24.26 13.52
CA THR A 55 0.84 -22.83 13.82
C THR A 55 1.81 -22.38 14.90
N PHE A 56 2.56 -21.32 14.62
CA PHE A 56 3.56 -20.73 15.49
C PHE A 56 3.03 -19.38 16.00
N TYR A 57 2.37 -19.44 17.15
CA TYR A 57 1.83 -18.26 17.82
C TYR A 57 2.93 -17.51 18.57
N ILE A 58 3.08 -16.22 18.28
CA ILE A 58 4.09 -15.32 18.82
C ILE A 58 3.35 -14.10 19.37
N SER A 59 3.59 -13.78 20.64
CA SER A 59 2.91 -12.63 21.25
C SER A 59 3.80 -11.79 22.14
N ASN A 60 3.49 -10.49 22.18
CA ASN A 60 4.17 -9.49 23.02
C ASN A 60 5.69 -9.40 22.73
N VAL A 61 6.09 -9.63 21.47
CA VAL A 61 7.48 -9.47 21.01
C VAL A 61 7.64 -8.09 20.40
N LEU A 62 8.46 -7.25 21.05
CA LEU A 62 8.59 -5.84 20.74
C LEU A 62 10.04 -5.50 20.40
N GLY A 63 10.27 -5.17 19.13
CA GLY A 63 11.43 -4.38 18.74
C GLY A 63 11.24 -2.91 19.09
N THR A 64 12.14 -2.08 18.57
CA THR A 64 11.96 -0.62 18.54
C THR A 64 12.18 -0.12 17.12
N GLU A 65 11.74 1.09 16.80
CA GLU A 65 11.99 1.70 15.49
C GLU A 65 13.49 1.69 15.11
N ALA A 66 14.37 2.00 16.07
CA ALA A 66 15.82 2.01 15.87
C ALA A 66 16.44 0.61 15.86
N MET A 67 15.80 -0.37 16.50
CA MET A 67 16.29 -1.74 16.67
C MET A 67 15.13 -2.72 16.51
N PRO A 68 14.65 -2.94 15.27
CA PRO A 68 13.58 -3.90 15.02
C PRO A 68 14.10 -5.32 15.27
N ILE A 69 13.17 -6.24 15.56
CA ILE A 69 13.50 -7.68 15.60
C ILE A 69 13.25 -8.26 14.20
N VAL A 70 14.22 -9.02 13.69
CA VAL A 70 14.16 -9.58 12.32
C VAL A 70 13.84 -11.06 12.36
N PHE A 71 12.73 -11.48 11.76
CA PHE A 71 12.42 -12.87 11.42
C PHE A 71 12.82 -13.12 9.98
N ARG A 72 13.95 -13.80 9.78
CA ARG A 72 14.55 -14.01 8.45
C ARG A 72 14.67 -15.50 8.16
N GLY A 73 14.06 -15.97 7.09
CA GLY A 73 14.43 -17.26 6.50
C GLY A 73 15.76 -17.18 5.75
N GLU A 74 16.54 -18.27 5.75
CA GLU A 74 17.75 -18.37 4.92
C GLU A 74 17.43 -18.25 3.43
N SER A 75 16.32 -18.82 3.00
CA SER A 75 15.83 -18.70 1.63
C SER A 75 14.33 -18.97 1.52
N THR A 76 13.69 -18.36 0.53
CA THR A 76 12.28 -18.64 0.21
C THR A 76 12.06 -20.07 -0.29
N SER A 77 13.09 -20.71 -0.83
CA SER A 77 13.03 -22.10 -1.31
C SER A 77 13.24 -23.15 -0.22
N GLY A 78 13.95 -22.81 0.85
CA GLY A 78 14.38 -23.76 1.88
C GLY A 78 13.62 -23.62 3.20
N VAL A 79 13.14 -22.41 3.55
CA VAL A 79 12.31 -22.17 4.74
C VAL A 79 10.84 -22.15 4.33
N ILE A 80 10.11 -23.21 4.66
CA ILE A 80 8.72 -23.41 4.24
C ILE A 80 7.83 -23.67 5.44
N PHE A 81 6.87 -22.78 5.70
CA PHE A 81 5.78 -23.01 6.64
C PHE A 81 4.62 -23.68 5.91
N ARG A 82 4.35 -24.95 6.23
CA ARG A 82 3.38 -25.78 5.50
C ARG A 82 2.25 -26.26 6.40
N GLY A 83 1.02 -26.16 5.91
CA GLY A 83 -0.13 -26.71 6.62
C GLY A 83 -0.50 -25.89 7.85
N GLY A 84 -1.16 -26.53 8.81
CA GLY A 84 -1.73 -25.85 9.98
C GLY A 84 -2.97 -25.01 9.62
N THR A 85 -3.65 -24.50 10.64
CA THR A 85 -4.70 -23.49 10.42
C THR A 85 -4.07 -22.15 10.02
N GLU A 86 -2.89 -21.85 10.54
CA GLU A 86 -2.09 -20.67 10.22
C GLU A 86 -0.60 -21.03 10.23
N SER A 87 0.26 -20.22 9.58
CA SER A 87 1.72 -20.33 9.72
C SER A 87 2.20 -19.61 10.99
N LEU A 88 2.67 -18.36 10.85
CA LEU A 88 3.03 -17.48 11.94
C LEU A 88 1.83 -16.61 12.32
N HIS A 89 1.59 -16.46 13.61
CA HIS A 89 0.60 -15.52 14.15
C HIS A 89 1.30 -14.57 15.11
N PHE A 90 1.44 -13.31 14.71
CA PHE A 90 2.01 -12.24 15.53
C PHE A 90 0.90 -11.43 16.19
N SER A 91 0.63 -11.67 17.48
CA SER A 91 -0.35 -10.90 18.24
C SER A 91 0.34 -9.96 19.21
N ARG A 92 -0.03 -8.68 19.23
CA ARG A 92 0.58 -7.67 20.12
C ARG A 92 2.10 -7.54 19.96
N CYS A 93 2.60 -7.80 18.75
CA CYS A 93 4.02 -7.63 18.42
C CYS A 93 4.24 -6.26 17.76
N GLY A 94 5.47 -5.77 17.71
CA GLY A 94 5.74 -4.46 17.10
C GLY A 94 7.20 -4.29 16.70
N HIS A 95 7.44 -3.42 15.72
CA HIS A 95 8.76 -3.16 15.16
C HIS A 95 9.46 -4.44 14.68
N LEU A 96 8.80 -5.17 13.78
CA LEU A 96 9.29 -6.43 13.22
C LEU A 96 9.62 -6.32 11.74
N ILE A 97 10.70 -6.96 11.31
CA ILE A 97 10.98 -7.25 9.91
C ILE A 97 10.78 -8.75 9.67
N ILE A 98 9.97 -9.12 8.70
CA ILE A 98 9.58 -10.49 8.37
C ILE A 98 9.96 -10.74 6.92
N GLU A 99 10.90 -11.66 6.67
CA GLU A 99 11.47 -11.82 5.33
C GLU A 99 12.00 -13.21 4.97
N ASN A 100 12.09 -13.44 3.65
CA ASN A 100 12.86 -14.52 3.03
C ASN A 100 12.39 -15.96 3.34
N PHE A 101 11.08 -16.22 3.40
CA PHE A 101 10.54 -17.58 3.53
C PHE A 101 9.24 -17.78 2.72
N THR A 102 8.76 -19.02 2.66
CA THR A 102 7.49 -19.39 2.02
C THR A 102 6.45 -19.85 3.05
N VAL A 103 5.20 -19.47 2.82
CA VAL A 103 3.99 -19.91 3.53
C VAL A 103 3.12 -20.64 2.51
N GLU A 104 2.76 -21.90 2.78
CA GLU A 104 1.95 -22.69 1.86
C GLU A 104 0.96 -23.66 2.52
N ARG A 105 -0.16 -23.90 1.83
CA ARG A 105 -1.14 -24.95 2.19
C ARG A 105 -1.75 -24.81 3.57
N GLN A 106 -1.88 -23.59 4.10
CA GLN A 106 -2.66 -23.34 5.30
C GLN A 106 -4.14 -23.70 5.06
N THR A 107 -4.79 -24.19 6.10
CA THR A 107 -6.22 -24.59 6.09
C THR A 107 -7.13 -23.51 6.69
N GLY A 108 -6.52 -22.47 7.28
CA GLY A 108 -7.13 -21.21 7.68
C GLY A 108 -6.45 -20.07 6.95
N ASN A 109 -6.05 -19.00 7.65
CA ASN A 109 -5.27 -17.92 7.03
C ASN A 109 -3.81 -18.34 6.85
N GLY A 110 -3.09 -17.70 5.93
CA GLY A 110 -1.66 -17.96 5.72
C GLY A 110 -0.85 -17.46 6.92
N MET A 111 -0.87 -16.15 7.18
CA MET A 111 -0.20 -15.50 8.31
C MET A 111 -1.11 -14.42 8.92
N ASN A 112 -1.10 -14.29 10.24
CA ASN A 112 -1.88 -13.28 10.95
C ASN A 112 -0.98 -12.29 11.70
N ILE A 113 -1.35 -11.00 11.67
CA ILE A 113 -0.76 -9.94 12.49
C ILE A 113 -1.91 -9.12 13.10
N ASP A 114 -1.95 -9.01 14.44
CA ASP A 114 -3.01 -8.26 15.09
C ASP A 114 -2.63 -7.54 16.40
N ASP A 115 -3.50 -6.61 16.78
CA ASP A 115 -3.52 -5.86 18.04
C ASP A 115 -3.93 -6.68 19.28
N GLY A 116 -4.20 -7.98 19.13
CA GLY A 116 -4.74 -8.84 20.19
C GLY A 116 -6.17 -8.49 20.61
N GLY A 117 -6.90 -7.68 19.83
CA GLY A 117 -8.22 -7.16 20.18
C GLY A 117 -8.18 -5.90 21.06
N GLU A 118 -7.02 -5.28 21.25
CA GLU A 118 -6.90 -3.98 21.93
C GLU A 118 -6.99 -2.82 20.94
N TYR A 119 -8.22 -2.51 20.53
CA TYR A 119 -8.56 -1.52 19.48
C TYR A 119 -7.98 -0.10 19.69
N ASP A 120 -7.70 0.29 20.94
CA ASP A 120 -7.16 1.61 21.29
C ASP A 120 -5.63 1.68 21.25
N SER A 121 -4.95 0.54 21.04
CA SER A 121 -3.50 0.45 21.00
C SER A 121 -3.04 -0.41 19.81
N PRO A 122 -3.18 0.08 18.57
CA PRO A 122 -2.74 -0.65 17.39
C PRO A 122 -1.25 -1.00 17.49
N VAL A 123 -0.92 -2.20 17.02
CA VAL A 123 0.47 -2.62 16.85
C VAL A 123 1.09 -1.87 15.67
N ARG A 124 2.41 -1.65 15.68
CA ARG A 124 3.04 -0.83 14.64
C ARG A 124 4.43 -1.27 14.23
N GLY A 125 4.89 -0.75 13.09
CA GLY A 125 6.28 -0.87 12.64
C GLY A 125 6.59 -2.21 11.98
N PHE A 126 5.78 -2.67 11.04
CA PHE A 126 6.00 -3.95 10.37
C PHE A 126 6.62 -3.78 8.98
N VAL A 127 7.61 -4.60 8.64
CA VAL A 127 8.09 -4.75 7.26
C VAL A 127 7.98 -6.20 6.88
N ILE A 128 7.16 -6.51 5.89
CA ILE A 128 7.01 -7.86 5.32
C ILE A 128 7.60 -7.79 3.92
N ARG A 129 8.70 -8.50 3.67
CA ARG A 129 9.37 -8.42 2.37
C ARG A 129 9.95 -9.72 1.89
N ASN A 130 9.89 -9.94 0.57
CA ASN A 130 10.38 -11.16 -0.05
C ASN A 130 9.82 -12.43 0.62
N VAL A 131 8.52 -12.42 0.93
CA VAL A 131 7.77 -13.58 1.43
C VAL A 131 6.89 -14.11 0.31
N THR A 132 6.85 -15.43 0.17
CA THR A 132 5.96 -16.10 -0.80
C THR A 132 4.80 -16.76 -0.06
N PHE A 133 3.58 -16.45 -0.45
CA PHE A 133 2.36 -17.11 -0.02
C PHE A 133 1.79 -17.90 -1.20
N ARG A 134 1.59 -19.22 -1.05
CA ARG A 134 1.10 -20.03 -2.17
C ARG A 134 0.20 -21.20 -1.78
N GLU A 135 -0.63 -21.63 -2.71
CA GLU A 135 -1.37 -22.90 -2.65
C GLU A 135 -2.23 -23.01 -1.37
N MET A 136 -3.13 -22.07 -1.13
CA MET A 136 -4.00 -22.12 0.05
C MET A 136 -4.83 -23.42 0.05
N ALA A 137 -4.79 -24.18 1.15
CA ALA A 137 -5.54 -25.43 1.29
C ALA A 137 -6.89 -25.20 1.99
N ALA A 138 -7.54 -24.09 1.67
CA ALA A 138 -8.81 -23.67 2.24
C ALA A 138 -9.75 -23.17 1.14
N THR A 139 -11.05 -23.30 1.35
CA THR A 139 -12.07 -22.87 0.37
C THR A 139 -12.93 -21.69 0.82
N GLY A 140 -12.84 -21.31 2.09
CA GLY A 140 -13.66 -20.27 2.72
C GLY A 140 -13.09 -18.86 2.58
N ASN A 141 -13.48 -17.99 3.51
CA ASN A 141 -12.90 -16.66 3.63
C ASN A 141 -11.59 -16.75 4.41
N ASN A 142 -10.54 -17.16 3.69
CA ASN A 142 -9.23 -17.45 4.23
C ASN A 142 -8.17 -16.63 3.51
N ASP A 143 -7.50 -15.75 4.25
CA ASP A 143 -6.62 -14.74 3.69
C ASP A 143 -5.17 -15.22 3.74
N MET A 144 -4.38 -14.99 2.68
CA MET A 144 -2.94 -15.36 2.71
C MET A 144 -2.19 -14.56 3.77
N LEU A 145 -2.51 -13.27 3.91
CA LEU A 145 -2.03 -12.40 4.98
C LEU A 145 -3.21 -11.63 5.57
N LYS A 146 -3.48 -11.82 6.86
CA LYS A 146 -4.52 -11.08 7.58
C LYS A 146 -3.89 -10.11 8.56
N MET A 147 -4.27 -8.85 8.47
CA MET A 147 -3.76 -7.78 9.33
C MET A 147 -4.93 -7.02 9.97
N SER A 148 -4.92 -6.90 11.30
CA SER A 148 -6.00 -6.24 12.05
C SER A 148 -5.45 -5.30 13.12
N GLY A 149 -5.78 -4.00 13.04
CA GLY A 149 -5.28 -3.00 13.98
C GLY A 149 -3.76 -2.79 13.90
N VAL A 150 -3.24 -2.72 12.66
CA VAL A 150 -1.81 -2.50 12.42
C VAL A 150 -1.57 -1.12 11.80
N ASP A 151 -0.70 -0.34 12.41
CA ASP A 151 -0.25 0.96 11.94
C ASP A 151 1.19 0.87 11.41
N GLU A 152 1.57 1.78 10.51
CA GLU A 152 2.97 1.96 10.06
C GLU A 152 3.60 0.66 9.56
N PHE A 153 3.23 0.23 8.35
CA PHE A 153 3.69 -1.04 7.80
C PHE A 153 4.09 -0.97 6.33
N ARG A 154 4.94 -1.91 5.92
CA ARG A 154 5.37 -2.10 4.53
C ARG A 154 5.18 -3.55 4.12
N ILE A 155 4.64 -3.76 2.93
CA ILE A 155 4.55 -5.06 2.28
C ILE A 155 5.20 -4.92 0.90
N GLU A 156 6.39 -5.48 0.74
CA GLU A 156 7.20 -5.21 -0.44
C GLU A 156 7.85 -6.45 -1.06
N ASN A 157 7.80 -6.55 -2.39
CA ASN A 157 8.41 -7.65 -3.13
C ASN A 157 7.91 -9.05 -2.67
N CYS A 158 6.66 -9.14 -2.20
CA CYS A 158 6.04 -10.41 -1.85
C CYS A 158 5.28 -11.00 -3.04
N THR A 159 5.12 -12.32 -3.02
CA THR A 159 4.39 -13.08 -4.05
C THR A 159 3.22 -13.81 -3.41
N PHE A 160 2.04 -13.73 -4.02
CA PHE A 160 0.81 -14.38 -3.60
C PHE A 160 0.25 -15.17 -4.77
N THR A 161 0.16 -16.49 -4.67
CA THR A 161 -0.40 -17.35 -5.74
C THR A 161 -1.41 -18.35 -5.22
N ASP A 162 -2.49 -18.57 -5.97
CA ASP A 162 -3.45 -19.65 -5.71
C ASP A 162 -4.10 -19.52 -4.31
N GLY A 163 -4.85 -18.42 -4.13
CA GLY A 163 -5.55 -18.10 -2.89
C GLY A 163 -6.85 -18.87 -2.69
N SER A 164 -7.43 -18.78 -1.49
CA SER A 164 -8.71 -19.41 -1.21
C SER A 164 -9.83 -18.74 -2.02
N PRO A 165 -10.75 -19.49 -2.67
CA PRO A 165 -11.88 -18.95 -3.41
C PRO A 165 -12.67 -17.84 -2.71
N GLY A 166 -12.90 -17.96 -1.39
CA GLY A 166 -13.67 -16.98 -0.61
C GLY A 166 -12.82 -15.89 0.05
N GLY A 167 -11.49 -15.96 -0.04
CA GLY A 167 -10.57 -15.12 0.73
C GLY A 167 -9.78 -14.11 -0.10
N SER A 168 -8.86 -13.44 0.58
CA SER A 168 -8.02 -12.36 0.05
C SER A 168 -6.55 -12.79 -0.06
N GLY A 169 -5.78 -12.13 -0.92
CA GLY A 169 -4.32 -12.15 -0.78
C GLY A 169 -3.90 -11.43 0.51
N ILE A 170 -4.40 -10.21 0.71
CA ILE A 170 -4.20 -9.42 1.92
C ILE A 170 -5.54 -8.87 2.39
N ASP A 171 -5.93 -9.12 3.65
CA ASP A 171 -7.12 -8.52 4.28
C ASP A 171 -6.70 -7.59 5.42
N PHE A 172 -6.96 -6.29 5.25
CA PHE A 172 -6.76 -5.27 6.27
C PHE A 172 -8.06 -4.95 6.98
N VAL A 173 -8.03 -4.98 8.31
CA VAL A 173 -9.13 -4.54 9.16
C VAL A 173 -8.65 -3.45 10.10
N GLY A 174 -9.04 -2.21 9.81
CA GLY A 174 -8.65 -1.05 10.61
C GLY A 174 -7.13 -0.85 10.70
N CYS A 175 -6.44 -0.95 9.57
CA CYS A 175 -5.00 -0.73 9.47
C CYS A 175 -4.69 0.67 8.92
N HIS A 176 -3.58 1.28 9.34
CA HIS A 176 -3.24 2.64 8.93
C HIS A 176 -1.79 2.81 8.49
N HIS A 177 -1.52 3.84 7.69
CA HIS A 177 -0.16 4.26 7.33
C HIS A 177 0.69 3.15 6.69
N GLY A 178 0.09 2.41 5.75
CA GLY A 178 0.71 1.28 5.09
C GLY A 178 1.20 1.55 3.67
N VAL A 179 2.28 0.89 3.27
CA VAL A 179 2.83 0.93 1.91
C VAL A 179 2.91 -0.49 1.34
N ILE A 180 2.18 -0.74 0.26
CA ILE A 180 2.08 -2.02 -0.41
C ILE A 180 2.64 -1.85 -1.82
N THR A 181 3.88 -2.32 -2.05
CA THR A 181 4.58 -2.04 -3.30
C THR A 181 5.33 -3.22 -3.89
N LYS A 182 5.41 -3.28 -5.23
CA LYS A 182 6.21 -4.29 -5.95
C LYS A 182 5.80 -5.74 -5.64
N ASN A 183 4.55 -5.96 -5.23
CA ASN A 183 4.03 -7.29 -4.96
C ASN A 183 3.39 -7.89 -6.22
N THR A 184 3.38 -9.21 -6.29
CA THR A 184 2.75 -9.98 -7.36
C THR A 184 1.62 -10.82 -6.80
N PHE A 185 0.42 -10.67 -7.38
CA PHE A 185 -0.75 -11.46 -7.05
C PHE A 185 -1.22 -12.22 -8.29
N ARG A 186 -1.42 -13.53 -8.15
CA ARG A 186 -1.90 -14.38 -9.25
C ARG A 186 -2.93 -15.38 -8.75
N ASN A 187 -4.06 -15.52 -9.47
CA ASN A 187 -5.08 -16.52 -9.18
C ASN A 187 -5.58 -16.42 -7.72
N MET A 188 -6.04 -15.23 -7.34
CA MET A 188 -6.64 -14.99 -6.02
C MET A 188 -8.15 -15.28 -6.07
N GLY A 189 -8.75 -15.61 -4.92
CA GLY A 189 -10.17 -15.99 -4.85
C GLY A 189 -11.13 -14.82 -4.92
N SER A 190 -11.48 -14.20 -3.80
CA SER A 190 -12.45 -13.10 -3.81
C SER A 190 -11.81 -11.78 -4.23
N ASN A 191 -10.61 -11.50 -3.74
CA ASN A 191 -9.83 -10.31 -4.06
C ASN A 191 -8.33 -10.56 -3.83
N ALA A 192 -7.46 -9.69 -4.34
CA ALA A 192 -6.04 -9.72 -3.99
C ALA A 192 -5.77 -8.88 -2.74
N ILE A 193 -6.32 -7.66 -2.66
CA ILE A 193 -6.22 -6.81 -1.48
C ILE A 193 -7.62 -6.33 -1.09
N GLN A 194 -7.95 -6.47 0.19
CA GLN A 194 -9.13 -5.88 0.81
C GLN A 194 -8.71 -4.92 1.92
N ALA A 195 -9.23 -3.70 1.88
CA ALA A 195 -9.03 -2.69 2.92
C ALA A 195 -10.38 -2.35 3.54
N LYS A 196 -10.64 -2.71 4.79
CA LYS A 196 -11.96 -2.50 5.43
C LYS A 196 -11.83 -2.12 6.91
N GLY A 197 -12.95 -1.94 7.59
CA GLY A 197 -12.99 -1.77 9.05
C GLY A 197 -12.35 -0.48 9.55
N GLY A 198 -12.42 0.60 8.78
CA GLY A 198 -11.81 1.89 9.10
C GLY A 198 -10.38 2.05 8.60
N THR A 199 -9.89 1.15 7.74
CA THR A 199 -8.54 1.22 7.16
C THR A 199 -8.29 2.54 6.41
N GLN A 200 -7.17 3.22 6.68
CA GLN A 200 -6.85 4.49 6.00
C GLN A 200 -5.35 4.73 5.74
N TYR A 201 -5.05 5.75 4.93
CA TYR A 201 -3.68 6.23 4.69
C TYR A 201 -2.77 5.16 4.09
N LEU A 202 -3.30 4.39 3.13
CA LEU A 202 -2.54 3.37 2.42
C LEU A 202 -2.04 3.87 1.07
N LEU A 203 -0.82 3.49 0.71
CA LEU A 203 -0.30 3.53 -0.65
C LEU A 203 -0.23 2.10 -1.20
N ILE A 204 -0.95 1.83 -2.28
CA ILE A 204 -0.91 0.57 -3.02
C ILE A 204 -0.36 0.88 -4.41
N ALA A 205 0.94 0.67 -4.63
CA ALA A 205 1.59 1.10 -5.87
C ALA A 205 2.63 0.16 -6.47
N GLY A 206 2.73 0.12 -7.80
CA GLY A 206 3.71 -0.72 -8.50
C GLY A 206 3.48 -2.21 -8.30
N ASN A 207 2.25 -2.65 -8.04
CA ASN A 207 1.90 -4.07 -7.89
C ASN A 207 1.32 -4.64 -9.19
N SER A 208 1.43 -5.96 -9.36
CA SER A 208 0.81 -6.69 -10.46
C SER A 208 -0.27 -7.65 -9.96
N PHE A 209 -1.40 -7.65 -10.66
CA PHE A 209 -2.57 -8.46 -10.33
C PHE A 209 -3.00 -9.24 -11.59
N THR A 210 -2.93 -10.56 -11.54
CA THR A 210 -3.35 -11.44 -12.64
C THR A 210 -4.45 -12.38 -12.16
N ASP A 211 -5.62 -12.34 -12.79
CA ASP A 211 -6.76 -13.22 -12.48
C ASP A 211 -7.13 -13.21 -10.99
N CYS A 212 -7.16 -12.01 -10.41
CA CYS A 212 -7.41 -11.81 -8.99
C CYS A 212 -8.89 -11.58 -8.70
N GLY A 213 -9.66 -12.65 -8.79
CA GLY A 213 -10.98 -12.77 -8.18
C GLY A 213 -12.09 -11.84 -8.71
N HIS A 214 -13.11 -11.67 -7.87
CA HIS A 214 -14.27 -10.81 -8.15
C HIS A 214 -13.88 -9.33 -8.17
N ARG A 215 -13.01 -8.93 -7.24
CA ARG A 215 -12.54 -7.55 -7.08
C ARG A 215 -11.06 -7.54 -6.76
N SER A 216 -10.16 -7.37 -7.74
CA SER A 216 -8.72 -7.47 -7.46
C SER A 216 -8.28 -6.57 -6.30
N ILE A 217 -8.74 -5.33 -6.28
CA ILE A 217 -8.70 -4.51 -5.06
C ILE A 217 -10.13 -4.19 -4.61
N ASN A 218 -10.43 -4.53 -3.36
CA ASN A 218 -11.68 -4.20 -2.70
C ASN A 218 -11.44 -3.11 -1.63
N LEU A 219 -11.81 -1.87 -1.96
CA LEU A 219 -11.65 -0.69 -1.12
C LEU A 219 -12.90 -0.53 -0.25
N GLY A 220 -12.92 -1.29 0.83
CA GLY A 220 -13.96 -1.37 1.84
C GLY A 220 -14.61 -2.74 1.90
N GLY A 221 -15.90 -2.82 2.27
CA GLY A 221 -16.60 -4.09 2.43
C GLY A 221 -17.75 -4.02 3.42
N ASN A 222 -17.91 -5.10 4.19
CA ASN A 222 -18.92 -5.26 5.23
C ASN A 222 -18.28 -5.74 6.53
N THR A 223 -17.69 -4.82 7.28
CA THR A 223 -17.05 -5.13 8.56
C THR A 223 -18.11 -5.10 9.67
N SER A 224 -18.10 -6.11 10.55
CA SER A 224 -18.95 -6.03 11.75
C SER A 224 -18.51 -4.86 12.63
N LEU A 225 -19.46 -4.12 13.20
CA LEU A 225 -19.20 -2.86 13.92
C LEU A 225 -18.15 -2.98 15.04
N ALA A 226 -18.07 -4.14 15.70
CA ALA A 226 -17.10 -4.40 16.76
C ALA A 226 -15.64 -4.46 16.28
N TYR A 227 -15.39 -4.60 14.97
CA TYR A 227 -14.04 -4.75 14.42
C TYR A 227 -13.48 -3.47 13.79
N PHE A 228 -14.20 -2.36 13.84
CA PHE A 228 -13.68 -1.10 13.30
C PHE A 228 -12.52 -0.58 14.16
N ARG A 229 -11.45 -0.14 13.51
CA ARG A 229 -10.43 0.74 14.12
C ARG A 229 -10.36 2.03 13.31
N PRO A 230 -10.50 3.21 13.94
CA PRO A 230 -11.04 3.40 15.28
C PRO A 230 -12.53 2.95 15.38
N PRO A 231 -13.05 2.63 16.58
CA PRO A 231 -14.41 2.12 16.76
C PRO A 231 -15.52 3.04 16.23
N ASP A 232 -15.27 4.33 16.08
CA ASP A 232 -16.20 5.36 15.60
C ASP A 232 -16.01 5.74 14.11
N ALA A 233 -15.18 5.00 13.37
CA ALA A 233 -14.97 5.23 11.95
C ALA A 233 -16.29 5.26 11.16
N ARG A 234 -16.39 6.22 10.23
CA ARG A 234 -17.61 6.54 9.45
C ARG A 234 -17.56 6.04 8.01
N PHE A 235 -16.60 5.17 7.70
CA PHE A 235 -16.35 4.59 6.39
C PHE A 235 -15.67 3.23 6.59
N GLU A 236 -15.78 2.34 5.61
CA GLU A 236 -15.04 1.07 5.61
C GLU A 236 -13.55 1.30 5.31
N ALA A 237 -13.27 2.21 4.39
CA ALA A 237 -11.91 2.61 4.05
C ALA A 237 -11.89 4.07 3.58
N ALA A 238 -10.80 4.77 3.82
CA ALA A 238 -10.63 6.12 3.29
C ALA A 238 -9.18 6.55 3.11
N ASP A 239 -8.93 7.60 2.34
CA ASP A 239 -7.59 8.20 2.19
C ASP A 239 -6.55 7.20 1.67
N ILE A 240 -6.94 6.38 0.70
CA ILE A 240 -6.09 5.37 0.05
C ILE A 240 -5.69 5.85 -1.34
N LEU A 241 -4.42 5.69 -1.70
CA LEU A 241 -3.89 5.91 -3.04
C LEU A 241 -3.55 4.56 -3.68
N VAL A 242 -4.29 4.18 -4.73
CA VAL A 242 -4.01 3.03 -5.58
C VAL A 242 -3.41 3.55 -6.88
N ALA A 243 -2.10 3.42 -7.07
CA ALA A 243 -1.42 4.08 -8.18
C ALA A 243 -0.38 3.23 -8.90
N ALA A 244 -0.23 3.43 -10.21
CA ALA A 244 0.83 2.77 -10.98
C ALA A 244 0.83 1.23 -10.83
N ASN A 245 -0.35 0.61 -10.78
CA ASN A 245 -0.48 -0.85 -10.75
C ASN A 245 -0.91 -1.39 -12.12
N VAL A 246 -0.67 -2.69 -12.34
CA VAL A 246 -1.08 -3.41 -13.54
C VAL A 246 -2.07 -4.51 -13.15
N PHE A 247 -3.25 -4.49 -13.78
CA PHE A 247 -4.31 -5.47 -13.61
C PHE A 247 -4.55 -6.19 -14.93
N THR A 248 -4.58 -7.53 -14.89
CA THR A 248 -4.93 -8.38 -16.02
C THR A 248 -5.98 -9.39 -15.58
N GLY A 249 -7.16 -9.35 -16.20
CA GLY A 249 -8.30 -10.16 -15.77
C GLY A 249 -8.96 -9.61 -14.49
N SER A 250 -9.87 -10.41 -13.90
CA SER A 250 -10.82 -10.07 -12.82
C SER A 250 -12.22 -9.68 -13.30
N THR A 251 -13.25 -10.06 -12.53
CA THR A 251 -14.64 -9.65 -12.78
C THR A 251 -14.78 -8.13 -12.77
N ALA A 252 -14.20 -7.47 -11.77
CA ALA A 252 -14.02 -6.04 -11.74
C ALA A 252 -12.73 -5.70 -11.00
N PRO A 253 -11.66 -5.23 -11.68
CA PRO A 253 -10.36 -5.00 -11.05
C PRO A 253 -10.40 -4.10 -9.79
N VAL A 254 -11.34 -3.16 -9.74
CA VAL A 254 -11.48 -2.21 -8.63
C VAL A 254 -12.92 -2.17 -8.10
N GLY A 255 -13.09 -2.35 -6.79
CA GLY A 255 -14.33 -2.10 -6.09
C GLY A 255 -14.19 -0.96 -5.08
N PHE A 256 -14.94 0.12 -5.25
CA PHE A 256 -15.16 1.14 -4.22
C PHE A 256 -16.38 0.72 -3.40
N VAL A 257 -16.18 0.29 -2.15
CA VAL A 257 -17.24 -0.36 -1.35
C VAL A 257 -17.38 0.31 0.02
N GLY A 258 -18.24 1.30 0.15
CA GLY A 258 -18.39 2.06 1.41
C GLY A 258 -17.15 2.89 1.77
N CYS A 259 -16.37 3.31 0.78
CA CYS A 259 -15.17 4.10 0.96
C CYS A 259 -15.30 5.55 0.49
N THR A 260 -14.41 6.41 0.99
CA THR A 260 -14.37 7.83 0.63
C THR A 260 -12.95 8.38 0.56
N ARG A 261 -12.70 9.44 -0.23
CA ARG A 261 -11.35 10.03 -0.40
C ARG A 261 -10.31 9.02 -0.91
N VAL A 262 -10.75 7.99 -1.63
CA VAL A 262 -9.87 7.02 -2.27
C VAL A 262 -9.57 7.46 -3.70
N ARG A 263 -8.31 7.33 -4.11
CA ARG A 263 -7.82 7.73 -5.43
C ARG A 263 -7.22 6.53 -6.14
N VAL A 264 -7.83 6.13 -7.25
CA VAL A 264 -7.34 5.06 -8.13
C VAL A 264 -6.84 5.71 -9.40
N VAL A 265 -5.51 5.85 -9.50
CA VAL A 265 -4.90 6.72 -10.50
C VAL A 265 -3.75 6.07 -11.24
N ASN A 266 -3.56 6.42 -12.51
CA ASN A 266 -2.38 5.96 -13.26
C ASN A 266 -2.20 4.44 -13.24
N ASN A 267 -3.27 3.66 -13.39
CA ASN A 267 -3.18 2.20 -13.48
C ASN A 267 -3.37 1.73 -14.92
N LEU A 268 -2.83 0.56 -15.24
CA LEU A 268 -3.15 -0.18 -16.46
C LEU A 268 -4.11 -1.31 -16.10
N ILE A 269 -5.31 -1.28 -16.68
CA ILE A 269 -6.36 -2.27 -16.47
C ILE A 269 -6.62 -2.98 -17.80
N GLN A 270 -6.35 -4.28 -17.85
CA GLN A 270 -6.48 -5.09 -19.05
C GLN A 270 -7.48 -6.21 -18.83
N GLN A 271 -8.35 -6.39 -19.80
CA GLN A 271 -9.31 -7.50 -19.88
C GLN A 271 -10.18 -7.66 -18.61
N PRO A 272 -10.78 -6.58 -18.06
CA PRO A 272 -11.82 -6.74 -17.05
C PRO A 272 -12.96 -7.58 -17.64
N GLN A 273 -13.47 -8.56 -16.89
CA GLN A 273 -14.42 -9.53 -17.42
C GLN A 273 -15.87 -9.02 -17.42
N LYS A 274 -16.25 -8.14 -16.49
CA LYS A 274 -17.65 -7.67 -16.36
C LYS A 274 -17.80 -6.17 -16.17
N TRP A 275 -16.90 -5.55 -15.41
CA TRP A 275 -16.88 -4.09 -15.21
C TRP A 275 -15.44 -3.60 -15.06
N ALA A 276 -15.15 -2.36 -15.45
CA ALA A 276 -13.85 -1.75 -15.15
C ALA A 276 -13.72 -1.43 -13.66
N PHE A 277 -14.81 -0.96 -13.04
CA PHE A 277 -14.89 -0.78 -11.60
C PHE A 277 -16.34 -0.81 -11.08
N ARG A 278 -16.48 -0.93 -9.76
CA ARG A 278 -17.77 -0.94 -9.07
C ARG A 278 -17.83 0.15 -7.99
N ILE A 279 -19.01 0.73 -7.78
CA ILE A 279 -19.34 1.64 -6.67
C ILE A 279 -20.47 0.98 -5.87
N LEU A 280 -20.19 0.57 -4.65
CA LEU A 280 -21.11 -0.19 -3.80
C LEU A 280 -21.13 0.38 -2.38
N GLN A 281 -22.21 0.07 -1.66
CA GLN A 281 -22.35 0.31 -0.23
C GLN A 281 -22.82 -0.99 0.41
N GLU A 282 -21.90 -1.74 1.03
CA GLU A 282 -22.24 -3.02 1.68
C GLU A 282 -22.58 -2.83 3.17
N THR A 283 -21.93 -1.88 3.86
CA THR A 283 -22.31 -1.45 5.21
C THR A 283 -23.33 -0.31 5.14
N VAL A 284 -24.58 -0.59 5.52
CA VAL A 284 -25.70 0.36 5.42
C VAL A 284 -26.22 0.70 6.82
N ASP A 285 -25.65 1.75 7.40
CA ASP A 285 -26.16 2.44 8.59
C ASP A 285 -25.93 3.94 8.39
N GLU A 286 -26.98 4.63 7.96
CA GLU A 286 -26.94 6.06 7.60
C GLU A 286 -26.69 6.98 8.80
N THR A 287 -26.83 6.49 10.03
CA THR A 287 -26.54 7.28 11.23
C THR A 287 -25.04 7.42 11.49
N ARG A 288 -24.25 6.50 10.92
CA ARG A 288 -22.80 6.40 11.16
C ARG A 288 -21.99 6.54 9.88
N PHE A 289 -22.37 5.83 8.81
CA PHE A 289 -21.55 5.71 7.61
C PHE A 289 -21.92 6.72 6.55
N VAL A 290 -20.91 7.34 5.96
CA VAL A 290 -21.10 8.15 4.76
C VAL A 290 -21.36 7.23 3.56
N PRO A 291 -22.23 7.64 2.60
CA PRO A 291 -22.35 6.94 1.34
C PRO A 291 -21.00 6.87 0.61
N CYS A 292 -20.76 5.77 -0.10
CA CYS A 292 -19.58 5.59 -0.95
C CYS A 292 -19.53 6.71 -1.99
N GLY A 293 -18.51 7.56 -1.89
CA GLY A 293 -18.49 8.87 -2.55
C GLY A 293 -17.21 9.65 -2.27
N ASN A 294 -17.03 10.76 -2.99
CA ASN A 294 -15.84 11.62 -2.94
C ASN A 294 -14.54 10.86 -3.27
N ASN A 295 -14.61 9.96 -4.25
CA ASN A 295 -13.48 9.16 -4.74
C ASN A 295 -13.04 9.62 -6.12
N MET A 296 -11.83 9.25 -6.53
CA MET A 296 -11.24 9.60 -7.81
C MET A 296 -10.85 8.37 -8.62
N PHE A 297 -11.20 8.38 -9.91
CA PHE A 297 -10.73 7.42 -10.91
C PHE A 297 -10.13 8.18 -12.10
N CYS A 298 -8.80 8.31 -12.15
CA CYS A 298 -8.14 9.26 -13.04
C CYS A 298 -6.85 8.72 -13.68
N ASN A 299 -6.53 9.14 -14.89
CA ASN A 299 -5.30 8.73 -15.60
C ASN A 299 -5.15 7.22 -15.79
N ASN A 300 -6.22 6.43 -15.72
CA ASN A 300 -6.11 4.98 -15.93
C ASN A 300 -6.20 4.66 -17.42
N ILE A 301 -5.47 3.64 -17.87
CA ILE A 301 -5.69 3.01 -19.18
C ILE A 301 -6.55 1.77 -18.96
N ILE A 302 -7.69 1.69 -19.63
CA ILE A 302 -8.59 0.56 -19.60
C ILE A 302 -8.64 -0.05 -21.00
N ILE A 303 -8.02 -1.22 -21.14
CA ILE A 303 -8.06 -2.02 -22.36
C ILE A 303 -9.05 -3.16 -22.13
N TYR A 304 -10.19 -3.11 -22.81
CA TYR A 304 -11.26 -4.09 -22.68
C TYR A 304 -11.61 -4.70 -24.04
N ASP A 305 -12.45 -5.73 -24.04
CA ASP A 305 -12.97 -6.35 -25.26
C ASP A 305 -14.52 -6.32 -25.29
N GLN A 306 -15.12 -6.94 -26.30
CA GLN A 306 -16.58 -6.96 -26.47
C GLN A 306 -17.38 -7.65 -25.34
N ASN A 307 -16.71 -8.24 -24.33
CA ASN A 307 -17.40 -8.91 -23.23
C ASN A 307 -18.03 -7.92 -22.23
N LEU A 308 -17.64 -6.65 -22.25
CA LEU A 308 -18.28 -5.61 -21.44
C LEU A 308 -19.56 -5.10 -22.11
N SER A 309 -20.69 -5.21 -21.42
CA SER A 309 -21.95 -4.54 -21.79
C SER A 309 -22.19 -3.26 -21.00
N THR A 310 -21.45 -3.04 -19.92
CA THR A 310 -21.50 -1.83 -19.07
C THR A 310 -20.13 -1.62 -18.43
N LEU A 311 -19.60 -0.40 -18.45
CA LEU A 311 -18.25 -0.12 -17.93
C LEU A 311 -18.20 -0.05 -16.40
N VAL A 312 -19.28 0.44 -15.76
CA VAL A 312 -19.32 0.70 -14.32
C VAL A 312 -20.58 0.12 -13.71
N ASN A 313 -20.43 -0.63 -12.61
CA ASN A 313 -21.58 -1.08 -11.81
C ASN A 313 -21.76 -0.18 -10.59
N ILE A 314 -22.97 0.34 -10.42
CA ILE A 314 -23.33 1.20 -9.29
C ILE A 314 -24.45 0.50 -8.50
N GLY A 315 -24.22 0.32 -7.21
CA GLY A 315 -25.21 -0.19 -6.26
C GLY A 315 -26.01 0.93 -5.57
N PRO A 316 -27.11 0.58 -4.88
CA PRO A 316 -27.88 1.55 -4.10
C PRO A 316 -27.08 2.13 -2.93
N ASN A 317 -27.60 3.20 -2.32
CA ASN A 317 -27.04 3.84 -1.12
C ASN A 317 -25.60 4.38 -1.29
N THR A 318 -25.25 4.70 -2.52
CA THR A 318 -23.97 5.32 -2.89
C THR A 318 -24.21 6.77 -3.32
N ALA A 319 -23.16 7.60 -3.32
CA ALA A 319 -23.19 8.97 -3.82
C ALA A 319 -22.27 9.11 -5.06
N PRO A 320 -22.55 8.36 -6.15
CA PRO A 320 -21.66 8.28 -7.30
C PRO A 320 -21.46 9.62 -8.03
N GLU A 321 -22.43 10.53 -7.96
CA GLU A 321 -22.35 11.90 -8.51
C GLU A 321 -21.20 12.74 -7.92
N THR A 322 -20.67 12.33 -6.77
CA THR A 322 -19.53 12.98 -6.10
C THR A 322 -18.16 12.48 -6.60
N PHE A 323 -18.13 11.46 -7.47
CA PHE A 323 -16.88 10.91 -7.98
C PHE A 323 -16.22 11.88 -8.98
N VAL A 324 -14.90 11.98 -8.90
CA VAL A 324 -14.08 12.65 -9.91
C VAL A 324 -13.54 11.59 -10.87
N VAL A 325 -14.13 11.52 -12.06
CA VAL A 325 -13.66 10.65 -13.15
C VAL A 325 -13.09 11.52 -14.26
N SER A 326 -11.80 11.35 -14.57
CA SER A 326 -11.15 12.20 -15.59
C SER A 326 -9.89 11.63 -16.19
N HIS A 327 -9.55 12.04 -17.42
CA HIS A 327 -8.28 11.69 -18.08
C HIS A 327 -8.02 10.18 -18.22
N ASN A 328 -9.06 9.34 -18.25
CA ASN A 328 -8.86 7.92 -18.51
C ASN A 328 -8.86 7.64 -20.02
N VAL A 329 -8.19 6.56 -20.40
CA VAL A 329 -8.24 6.00 -21.76
C VAL A 329 -9.15 4.78 -21.73
N TRP A 330 -10.15 4.77 -22.60
CA TRP A 330 -11.05 3.64 -22.79
C TRP A 330 -10.82 3.08 -24.20
N TYR A 331 -10.10 1.96 -24.26
CA TYR A 331 -9.73 1.34 -25.52
C TYR A 331 -10.31 -0.07 -25.61
N ASN A 332 -11.14 -0.29 -26.63
CA ASN A 332 -11.62 -1.62 -26.96
C ASN A 332 -10.62 -2.28 -27.91
N GLY A 333 -9.91 -3.30 -27.44
CA GLY A 333 -8.88 -4.00 -28.22
C GLY A 333 -9.44 -4.81 -29.40
N SER A 334 -10.75 -5.05 -29.43
CA SER A 334 -11.43 -5.86 -30.46
C SER A 334 -12.29 -5.05 -31.42
N SER A 335 -12.48 -3.75 -31.17
CA SER A 335 -13.32 -2.87 -31.99
C SER A 335 -12.98 -1.41 -31.76
N VAL A 336 -13.11 -0.56 -32.78
CA VAL A 336 -12.99 0.90 -32.63
C VAL A 336 -14.19 1.53 -31.89
N THR A 337 -15.26 0.76 -31.65
CA THR A 337 -16.45 1.25 -30.96
C THR A 337 -16.20 1.33 -29.46
N VAL A 338 -16.26 2.56 -28.95
CA VAL A 338 -16.21 2.86 -27.52
C VAL A 338 -17.57 2.56 -26.92
N LEU A 339 -17.59 1.83 -25.81
CA LEU A 339 -18.81 1.70 -25.02
C LEU A 339 -19.11 3.06 -24.40
N PRO A 340 -20.30 3.61 -24.63
CA PRO A 340 -20.63 4.89 -24.05
C PRO A 340 -20.70 4.78 -22.51
N THR A 341 -20.14 5.77 -21.81
CA THR A 341 -20.45 6.05 -20.39
C THR A 341 -21.82 6.73 -20.23
N VAL A 342 -22.74 6.50 -21.18
CA VAL A 342 -24.05 7.16 -21.22
C VAL A 342 -24.90 6.70 -20.03
N GLY A 343 -25.48 7.67 -19.33
CA GLY A 343 -26.40 7.42 -18.22
C GLY A 343 -25.74 7.18 -16.87
N LEU A 344 -24.41 7.34 -16.74
CA LEU A 344 -23.78 7.39 -15.43
C LEU A 344 -24.13 8.73 -14.73
N PRO A 345 -24.31 8.72 -13.39
CA PRO A 345 -24.67 9.91 -12.62
C PRO A 345 -23.53 10.93 -12.48
N PHE A 346 -22.37 10.66 -13.09
CA PHE A 346 -21.22 11.55 -13.19
C PHE A 346 -20.79 11.69 -14.65
N THR A 347 -20.26 12.86 -14.98
CA THR A 347 -19.64 13.10 -16.29
C THR A 347 -18.13 12.89 -16.19
N GLU A 348 -17.58 12.01 -17.01
CA GLU A 348 -16.13 11.93 -17.15
C GLU A 348 -15.59 13.14 -17.95
N THR A 349 -14.53 13.77 -17.46
CA THR A 349 -13.89 14.92 -18.13
C THR A 349 -12.53 14.54 -18.74
N ASN A 350 -12.19 15.12 -19.90
CA ASN A 350 -10.93 14.86 -20.61
C ASN A 350 -10.67 13.36 -20.92
N SER A 351 -11.74 12.58 -21.10
CA SER A 351 -11.67 11.17 -21.49
C SER A 351 -11.06 11.02 -22.88
N ARG A 352 -10.26 9.96 -23.08
CA ARG A 352 -9.72 9.56 -24.39
C ARG A 352 -10.35 8.23 -24.79
N ALA A 353 -11.51 8.34 -25.40
CA ALA A 353 -12.30 7.22 -25.87
C ALA A 353 -11.80 6.75 -27.27
N GLY A 354 -11.49 5.46 -27.41
CA GLY A 354 -11.15 4.82 -28.70
C GLY A 354 -9.73 5.08 -29.22
N ALA A 355 -8.90 5.81 -28.48
CA ALA A 355 -7.50 6.02 -28.81
C ALA A 355 -6.66 4.81 -28.36
N ASP A 356 -6.00 4.14 -29.31
CA ASP A 356 -5.03 3.08 -29.00
C ASP A 356 -3.91 3.66 -28.11
N PRO A 357 -3.68 3.12 -26.90
CA PRO A 357 -2.64 3.60 -26.02
C PRO A 357 -1.21 3.28 -26.50
N MET A 358 -1.02 2.50 -27.58
CA MET A 358 0.28 2.20 -28.19
C MET A 358 1.31 1.74 -27.15
N LEU A 359 0.99 0.69 -26.40
CA LEU A 359 1.85 0.18 -25.33
C LEU A 359 2.87 -0.84 -25.85
N GLN A 360 4.08 -0.80 -25.31
CA GLN A 360 5.06 -1.88 -25.35
C GLN A 360 5.11 -2.52 -23.96
N GLY A 361 4.51 -3.70 -23.82
CA GLY A 361 4.21 -4.26 -22.50
C GLY A 361 3.21 -3.37 -21.78
N MET A 362 3.62 -2.76 -20.67
CA MET A 362 2.80 -1.82 -19.89
C MET A 362 3.14 -0.34 -20.14
N CYS A 363 4.27 -0.06 -20.80
CA CYS A 363 4.77 1.30 -21.00
C CYS A 363 4.32 1.88 -22.34
N PRO A 364 3.95 3.16 -22.42
CA PRO A 364 3.61 3.79 -23.70
C PRO A 364 4.85 3.99 -24.58
N LEU A 365 4.70 3.68 -25.87
CA LEU A 365 5.68 4.06 -26.89
C LEU A 365 5.78 5.60 -27.01
N PRO A 366 6.90 6.17 -27.47
CA PRO A 366 7.09 7.62 -27.54
C PRO A 366 6.03 8.39 -28.35
N GLN A 367 5.41 7.75 -29.36
CA GLN A 367 4.36 8.34 -30.19
C GLN A 367 2.95 8.12 -29.64
N SER A 368 2.82 7.46 -28.48
CA SER A 368 1.53 7.14 -27.90
C SER A 368 0.73 8.42 -27.56
N PRO A 369 -0.58 8.43 -27.82
CA PRO A 369 -1.45 9.57 -27.50
C PRO A 369 -1.64 9.79 -25.99
N VAL A 370 -1.12 8.89 -25.16
CA VAL A 370 -1.23 8.93 -23.70
C VAL A 370 -0.04 9.62 -23.03
N VAL A 371 1.04 9.87 -23.78
CA VAL A 371 2.26 10.53 -23.29
C VAL A 371 1.96 12.00 -22.98
N GLY A 372 2.26 12.42 -21.75
CA GLY A 372 2.02 13.79 -21.30
C GLY A 372 0.54 14.23 -21.36
N ALA A 373 -0.39 13.28 -21.37
CA ALA A 373 -1.81 13.55 -21.51
C ALA A 373 -2.59 13.52 -20.18
N GLY A 374 -1.92 13.15 -19.09
CA GLY A 374 -2.52 12.94 -17.79
C GLY A 374 -2.60 14.21 -16.93
N ARG A 375 -3.36 14.11 -15.85
CA ARG A 375 -3.47 15.11 -14.80
C ARG A 375 -2.43 14.85 -13.71
N ARG A 376 -1.73 15.87 -13.22
CA ARG A 376 -0.89 15.72 -12.03
C ARG A 376 -1.74 15.34 -10.81
N VAL A 377 -1.36 14.27 -10.11
CA VAL A 377 -1.99 13.83 -8.86
C VAL A 377 -0.99 13.98 -7.73
N GLU A 378 -1.40 14.65 -6.64
CA GLU A 378 -0.55 14.89 -5.48
C GLU A 378 -0.18 13.59 -4.75
N GLY A 379 1.06 13.48 -4.28
CA GLY A 379 1.57 12.27 -3.61
C GLY A 379 1.94 11.12 -4.57
N LEU A 380 1.73 11.28 -5.88
CA LEU A 380 2.22 10.34 -6.89
C LEU A 380 3.51 10.91 -7.53
N THR A 381 4.63 10.24 -7.33
CA THR A 381 5.96 10.72 -7.75
C THR A 381 6.62 9.84 -8.80
N VAL A 382 6.43 8.52 -8.72
CA VAL A 382 7.06 7.52 -9.58
C VAL A 382 6.04 6.55 -10.16
N ASP A 383 6.36 6.03 -11.34
CA ASP A 383 5.58 5.03 -12.07
C ASP A 383 5.87 3.60 -11.59
N TYR A 384 5.29 2.59 -12.25
CA TYR A 384 5.44 1.17 -11.91
C TYR A 384 6.91 0.73 -11.88
N GLY A 385 7.74 1.27 -12.78
CA GLY A 385 9.17 0.97 -12.86
C GLY A 385 10.03 1.77 -11.88
N GLY A 386 9.43 2.67 -11.09
CA GLY A 386 10.15 3.59 -10.20
C GLY A 386 10.68 4.84 -10.91
N LYS A 387 10.29 5.09 -12.16
CA LYS A 387 10.68 6.27 -12.91
C LYS A 387 9.79 7.47 -12.55
N PRO A 388 10.34 8.69 -12.39
CA PRO A 388 9.52 9.85 -12.09
C PRO A 388 8.48 10.12 -13.19
N PHE A 389 7.24 10.41 -12.78
CA PHE A 389 6.21 10.88 -13.70
C PHE A 389 6.58 12.23 -14.34
N GLY A 390 6.18 12.42 -15.60
CA GLY A 390 6.34 13.65 -16.35
C GLY A 390 5.43 14.78 -15.83
N VAL A 391 5.61 15.98 -16.39
CA VAL A 391 4.77 17.14 -16.09
C VAL A 391 4.32 17.79 -17.40
N PRO A 392 3.09 17.55 -17.88
CA PRO A 392 2.08 16.60 -17.36
C PRO A 392 2.53 15.11 -17.45
N PRO A 393 1.99 14.22 -16.60
CA PRO A 393 2.33 12.80 -16.62
C PRO A 393 1.72 12.07 -17.83
N SER A 394 2.29 10.94 -18.20
CA SER A 394 1.60 9.97 -19.05
C SER A 394 0.38 9.38 -18.32
N ILE A 395 -0.69 9.03 -19.06
CA ILE A 395 -1.80 8.23 -18.55
C ILE A 395 -1.34 6.77 -18.49
N GLY A 396 -1.75 6.03 -17.46
CA GLY A 396 -1.39 4.62 -17.25
C GLY A 396 -0.29 4.42 -16.21
N ALA A 397 0.13 3.15 -16.07
CA ALA A 397 1.03 2.70 -15.01
C ALA A 397 2.50 3.08 -15.20
N CYS A 398 2.89 3.51 -16.39
CA CYS A 398 4.28 3.73 -16.77
C CYS A 398 4.46 5.01 -17.57
N GLU A 399 5.59 5.66 -17.38
CA GLU A 399 6.07 6.72 -18.25
C GLU A 399 6.73 6.16 -19.51
N THR A 400 6.71 6.95 -20.58
CA THR A 400 7.39 6.57 -21.83
C THR A 400 8.90 6.71 -21.71
N ASP A 401 9.64 5.75 -22.27
CA ASP A 401 11.09 5.84 -22.44
C ASP A 401 11.42 6.73 -23.64
N ILE A 402 11.28 8.05 -23.46
CA ILE A 402 11.93 8.99 -24.37
C ILE A 402 13.42 9.04 -23.99
N PRO A 403 14.35 8.68 -24.91
CA PRO A 403 15.75 9.02 -24.72
C PRO A 403 15.84 10.55 -24.75
N VAL A 404 15.92 11.16 -23.57
CA VAL A 404 16.07 12.60 -23.44
C VAL A 404 17.47 12.95 -23.97
N SER A 405 17.56 13.47 -25.19
CA SER A 405 18.83 14.00 -25.76
C SER A 405 19.34 15.23 -25.01
N VAL A 406 18.54 15.77 -24.11
CA VAL A 406 19.02 16.56 -22.98
C VAL A 406 19.28 15.58 -21.84
N ALA A 407 20.52 15.10 -21.75
CA ALA A 407 21.06 14.77 -20.45
C ALA A 407 20.95 16.07 -19.64
N VAL A 408 19.89 16.20 -18.84
CA VAL A 408 19.99 17.02 -17.64
C VAL A 408 21.08 16.33 -16.86
N LYS A 409 22.33 16.79 -17.07
CA LYS A 409 23.44 16.50 -16.20
C LYS A 409 22.86 16.74 -14.81
N PRO A 410 22.71 15.72 -13.95
CA PRO A 410 22.14 15.95 -12.64
C PRO A 410 22.96 17.08 -12.05
N LEU A 411 22.29 18.23 -11.80
CA LEU A 411 22.92 19.30 -11.06
C LEU A 411 23.53 18.63 -9.83
N PRO A 412 24.82 18.80 -9.51
CA PRO A 412 25.50 18.04 -8.46
C PRO A 412 24.89 18.16 -7.04
N CYS A 413 23.75 18.84 -6.89
CA CYS A 413 23.11 19.17 -5.62
C CYS A 413 21.60 18.85 -5.53
N ASN A 414 20.90 18.40 -6.58
CA ASN A 414 19.44 18.11 -6.48
C ASN A 414 19.16 16.64 -6.18
N ARG A 415 19.41 16.28 -4.92
CA ARG A 415 19.22 14.95 -4.34
C ARG A 415 17.82 14.87 -3.72
N ARG A 416 16.97 13.92 -4.16
CA ARG A 416 15.50 13.90 -3.95
C ARG A 416 15.07 12.94 -2.82
N PHE A 417 14.11 13.40 -2.01
CA PHE A 417 13.37 12.64 -0.99
C PHE A 417 12.09 12.01 -1.58
N THR A 418 11.63 10.88 -1.06
CA THR A 418 10.34 10.28 -1.43
C THR A 418 9.27 10.67 -0.41
N VAL A 419 8.33 11.53 -0.81
CA VAL A 419 7.12 11.81 -0.05
C VAL A 419 6.12 10.70 -0.37
N LEU A 420 5.80 9.86 0.62
CA LEU A 420 4.89 8.72 0.51
C LEU A 420 3.42 9.11 0.61
N GLY A 421 3.12 10.28 1.17
CA GLY A 421 1.75 10.78 1.30
C GLY A 421 1.64 11.99 2.23
N TYR A 422 0.43 12.52 2.37
CA TYR A 422 0.08 13.60 3.29
C TYR A 422 -1.01 13.09 4.26
N SER A 423 -0.93 13.51 5.52
CA SER A 423 -1.87 13.20 6.61
C SER A 423 -2.43 14.48 7.23
N VAL A 424 -3.37 14.35 8.18
CA VAL A 424 -3.85 15.45 9.06
C VAL A 424 -2.78 15.98 10.01
N LYS A 425 -1.69 15.24 10.22
CA LYS A 425 -0.60 15.62 11.11
C LYS A 425 0.63 16.15 10.35
N GLY A 426 0.83 15.76 9.10
CA GLY A 426 2.07 16.03 8.38
C GLY A 426 2.26 15.28 7.06
N ALA A 427 3.43 15.39 6.45
CA ALA A 427 3.82 14.57 5.29
C ALA A 427 4.53 13.30 5.77
N VAL A 428 4.22 12.16 5.17
CA VAL A 428 4.94 10.91 5.41
C VAL A 428 6.09 10.83 4.42
N VAL A 429 7.31 10.67 4.91
CA VAL A 429 8.52 10.54 4.09
C VAL A 429 9.24 9.25 4.40
N ASP A 430 9.81 8.61 3.38
CA ASP A 430 10.74 7.50 3.55
C ASP A 430 12.15 7.97 3.22
N VAL A 431 13.03 7.84 4.19
CA VAL A 431 14.44 8.23 4.11
C VAL A 431 15.25 6.95 3.94
N SER A 432 15.81 6.72 2.76
CA SER A 432 16.67 5.53 2.59
C SER A 432 17.96 5.65 3.41
N SER A 433 18.55 4.50 3.74
CA SER A 433 19.73 4.39 4.60
C SER A 433 20.95 5.18 4.10
N GLU A 434 21.04 5.40 2.79
CA GLU A 434 22.08 6.23 2.17
C GLU A 434 22.00 7.73 2.52
N TRP A 435 20.86 8.20 3.05
CA TRP A 435 20.63 9.60 3.45
C TRP A 435 20.67 9.83 4.96
N SER A 436 20.84 8.77 5.76
CA SER A 436 20.76 8.86 7.22
C SER A 436 22.11 9.14 7.88
N PRO A 437 22.19 10.03 8.88
CA PRO A 437 21.17 10.98 9.31
C PRO A 437 21.13 12.21 8.37
N CYS A 438 19.95 12.79 8.16
CA CYS A 438 19.81 14.06 7.44
C CYS A 438 18.81 15.00 8.11
N ARG A 439 18.81 16.25 7.62
CA ARG A 439 17.86 17.27 8.03
C ARG A 439 16.92 17.59 6.87
N VAL A 440 15.62 17.48 7.12
CA VAL A 440 14.55 17.80 6.18
C VAL A 440 13.98 19.17 6.50
N PHE A 441 13.89 20.03 5.49
CA PHE A 441 13.29 21.35 5.57
C PHE A 441 11.96 21.35 4.83
N VAL A 442 10.89 21.75 5.50
CA VAL A 442 9.54 21.81 4.93
C VAL A 442 9.22 23.26 4.61
N TYR A 443 8.83 23.56 3.38
CA TYR A 443 8.46 24.90 2.93
C TYR A 443 6.99 24.93 2.48
N ASP A 444 6.31 26.08 2.59
CA ASP A 444 5.00 26.29 1.98
C ASP A 444 5.08 26.55 0.47
N GLY A 445 3.92 26.64 -0.18
CA GLY A 445 3.83 26.94 -1.62
C GLY A 445 4.35 28.33 -2.03
N MET A 446 4.69 29.19 -1.06
CA MET A 446 5.31 30.51 -1.25
C MET A 446 6.82 30.50 -0.95
N GLY A 447 7.39 29.34 -0.60
CA GLY A 447 8.82 29.19 -0.29
C GLY A 447 9.20 29.59 1.14
N ARG A 448 8.24 29.79 2.05
CA ARG A 448 8.52 30.07 3.47
C ARG A 448 8.76 28.77 4.21
N LEU A 449 9.86 28.70 4.99
CA LEU A 449 10.17 27.55 5.85
C LEU A 449 9.09 27.40 6.94
N LEU A 450 8.44 26.24 6.98
CA LEU A 450 7.40 25.86 7.93
C LEU A 450 7.97 25.10 9.13
N SER A 451 8.77 24.07 8.87
CA SER A 451 9.35 23.22 9.91
C SER A 451 10.67 22.59 9.45
N THR A 452 11.43 22.08 10.41
CA THR A 452 12.73 21.43 10.18
C THR A 452 12.79 20.19 11.05
N HIS A 453 13.18 19.07 10.45
CA HIS A 453 13.18 17.75 11.09
C HIS A 453 14.54 17.09 10.90
N ASP A 454 15.14 16.61 11.98
CA ASP A 454 16.30 15.72 11.92
C ASP A 454 15.79 14.27 11.85
N VAL A 455 16.12 13.56 10.78
CA VAL A 455 15.56 12.24 10.46
C VAL A 455 16.67 11.24 10.17
N THR A 456 16.42 9.99 10.54
CA THR A 456 17.28 8.84 10.22
C THR A 456 16.68 8.01 9.09
N ALA A 457 17.32 6.91 8.73
CA ALA A 457 16.77 5.96 7.76
C ALA A 457 15.42 5.43 8.28
N GLY A 458 14.42 5.34 7.42
CA GLY A 458 13.08 4.87 7.78
C GLY A 458 11.97 5.87 7.45
N ILE A 459 10.77 5.57 7.91
CA ILE A 459 9.57 6.37 7.67
C ILE A 459 9.43 7.41 8.78
N HIS A 460 9.22 8.67 8.39
CA HIS A 460 8.99 9.78 9.31
C HIS A 460 7.69 10.49 8.98
N VAL A 461 6.94 10.87 10.02
CA VAL A 461 5.82 11.81 9.88
C VAL A 461 6.36 13.21 10.18
N LEU A 462 6.41 14.06 9.15
CA LEU A 462 6.89 15.43 9.27
C LEU A 462 5.74 16.37 9.66
N ASP A 463 5.64 16.67 10.95
CA ASP A 463 4.61 17.55 11.50
C ASP A 463 4.70 19.00 10.97
N GLY A 464 3.56 19.71 10.96
CA GLY A 464 3.46 21.13 10.60
C GLY A 464 2.88 21.42 9.20
N ILE A 465 2.28 20.41 8.56
CA ILE A 465 1.64 20.53 7.24
C ILE A 465 0.12 20.39 7.45
N ASP A 466 -0.57 21.48 7.78
CA ASP A 466 -2.04 21.47 7.91
C ASP A 466 -2.69 21.63 6.52
N HIS A 467 -3.29 20.57 6.02
CA HIS A 467 -3.98 20.55 4.72
C HIS A 467 -5.35 21.24 4.74
N ARG A 468 -5.82 21.73 5.90
CA ARG A 468 -7.16 22.38 6.01
C ARG A 468 -7.29 23.71 5.27
N ASN A 469 -6.21 24.28 4.73
CA ASN A 469 -6.23 25.60 4.07
C ASN A 469 -6.08 25.58 2.54
N TYR A 470 -6.08 24.42 1.88
CA TYR A 470 -5.90 24.36 0.42
C TYR A 470 -7.16 23.89 -0.31
N LEU A 471 -8.24 24.65 -0.20
CA LEU A 471 -9.31 24.64 -1.22
C LEU A 471 -9.82 26.06 -1.46
N VAL A 472 -10.10 26.34 -2.73
CA VAL A 472 -10.64 27.57 -3.37
C VAL A 472 -9.56 28.48 -3.97
N GLY A 473 -9.17 28.15 -5.21
CA GLY A 473 -8.46 29.07 -6.07
C GLY A 473 -9.33 30.29 -6.41
N LYS A 474 -8.88 31.47 -5.99
CA LYS A 474 -9.08 32.70 -6.75
C LYS A 474 -7.78 32.99 -7.50
N PRO A 475 -7.80 33.27 -8.81
CA PRO A 475 -6.61 33.72 -9.49
C PRO A 475 -6.28 35.14 -9.00
N LEU A 476 -5.03 35.37 -8.63
CA LEU A 476 -4.50 36.72 -8.42
C LEU A 476 -3.50 37.07 -9.54
N PRO A 477 -3.39 38.37 -9.85
CA PRO A 477 -2.93 38.87 -11.14
C PRO A 477 -1.42 38.75 -11.31
N ALA A 478 -1.00 38.73 -12.57
CA ALA A 478 0.40 38.76 -12.96
C ALA A 478 1.08 40.01 -12.39
N THR A 479 2.00 39.82 -11.44
CA THR A 479 3.04 40.79 -11.14
C THR A 479 4.39 40.07 -11.04
N THR A 480 5.24 40.47 -11.97
CA THR A 480 6.68 40.28 -12.07
C THR A 480 7.40 40.47 -10.73
N HIS A 481 8.26 39.53 -10.35
CA HIS A 481 9.55 39.84 -9.73
C HIS A 481 10.56 38.72 -9.97
N SER A 482 11.57 39.06 -10.76
CA SER A 482 12.88 38.42 -10.83
C SER A 482 13.66 38.67 -9.54
N GLU A 483 14.37 37.66 -9.04
CA GLU A 483 15.71 37.69 -8.42
C GLU A 483 15.91 36.31 -7.73
N ALA A 484 16.72 35.42 -8.30
CA ALA A 484 18.17 35.32 -8.13
C ALA A 484 18.58 34.77 -6.75
N LEU A 485 19.18 33.58 -6.75
CA LEU A 485 20.30 33.06 -5.93
C LEU A 485 20.34 31.54 -6.16
N ARG A 486 21.15 31.08 -7.13
CA ARG A 486 22.48 30.46 -6.96
C ARG A 486 22.46 29.11 -6.26
#